data_AF-A0A0C2GII5-F1
#
_entry.id   AF-A0A0C2GII5-F1
#
_cell.length_a   1.000
_cell.length_b   1.000
_cell.length_c   1.000
_cell.angle_alpha   90.00
_cell.angle_beta   90.00
_cell.angle_gamma   90.00
#
_symmetry.space_group_name_H-M   'P 1'
#
loop_
_entity.id
_entity.type
_entity.pdbx_description
1 polymer ?
#
loop_
_entity_poly.entity_id
_entity_poly.type
_entity_poly.pdbx_seq_one_letter_code
_entity_poly.pdbx_strand_id
1 'polypeptide(L)'
;MHLHKRNRSHRVTSLAPPPARLEEIDIHQGCARMRVANLLILFHGESLNGLVELPADPFAALTNAAITTGRSTSSVCRFCGNALDPHNQLVGVCSHPDCVRYSATACCRTLPCGHPCGGIAGEKQCLPCLICASEGMEQLKMVMMCVVCFTDRLCAAPCVQLGCGHLLHYHCVRAVLEKRWPGPRIQFRFMNCPLCNIPISHPGLADLLDPLLALKADVAAKANMRLEFDGLLGCTALTDPQRY
;
A
#
# COMPACT_ATOMS: atom_id res chain seq x y z
N MET A 1 4.66 -12.29 3.00
CA MET A 1 5.17 -11.32 3.98
C MET A 1 4.82 -9.91 3.48
N HIS A 2 4.15 -9.08 4.30
CA HIS A 2 3.76 -7.71 3.93
C HIS A 2 4.93 -6.74 4.10
N LEU A 3 5.92 -6.83 3.21
CA LEU A 3 7.12 -5.98 3.27
C LEU A 3 6.94 -4.70 2.46
N HIS A 4 7.58 -3.63 2.94
CA HIS A 4 7.74 -2.36 2.23
C HIS A 4 8.39 -2.61 0.85
N LYS A 5 7.93 -1.95 -0.22
CA LYS A 5 8.39 -2.23 -1.59
C LYS A 5 9.89 -2.13 -1.80
N ARG A 6 10.53 -1.14 -1.17
CA ARG A 6 12.00 -0.97 -1.16
C ARG A 6 12.75 -2.24 -0.70
N ASN A 7 12.09 -3.09 0.10
CA ASN A 7 12.63 -4.33 0.67
C ASN A 7 12.11 -5.60 -0.04
N ARG A 8 11.29 -5.47 -1.11
CA ARG A 8 10.73 -6.63 -1.86
C ARG A 8 11.70 -7.21 -2.88
N SER A 9 12.78 -6.49 -3.21
CA SER A 9 13.88 -7.02 -4.02
C SER A 9 14.71 -7.99 -3.17
N HIS A 10 14.16 -9.18 -2.95
CA HIS A 10 14.90 -10.29 -2.35
C HIS A 10 15.86 -10.83 -3.40
N ARG A 11 17.15 -10.51 -3.29
CA ARG A 11 18.17 -11.40 -3.88
C ARG A 11 18.27 -12.59 -2.94
N VAL A 12 17.71 -13.74 -3.34
CA VAL A 12 18.02 -15.01 -2.70
C VAL A 12 19.51 -15.25 -2.96
N THR A 13 20.32 -14.93 -1.97
CA THR A 13 21.73 -15.31 -1.99
C THR A 13 21.78 -16.65 -1.29
N SER A 14 22.05 -17.73 -2.02
CA SER A 14 22.36 -19.00 -1.37
C SER A 14 23.51 -18.74 -0.44
N LEU A 15 23.30 -18.95 0.86
CA LEU A 15 24.42 -19.02 1.79
C LEU A 15 25.34 -20.13 1.24
N ALA A 16 26.63 -19.85 1.14
CA ALA A 16 27.59 -20.87 0.72
C ALA A 16 27.40 -22.09 1.64
N PRO A 17 27.50 -23.33 1.10
CA PRO A 17 27.34 -24.52 1.92
C PRO A 17 28.31 -24.42 3.11
N PRO A 18 27.82 -24.57 4.34
CA PRO A 18 28.65 -24.42 5.52
C PRO A 18 29.78 -25.47 5.50
N PRO A 19 30.98 -25.14 6.02
CA PRO A 19 32.05 -26.12 6.14
C PRO A 19 31.66 -27.21 7.16
N ALA A 20 31.07 -28.30 6.67
CA ALA A 20 30.84 -29.62 7.31
C ALA A 20 30.33 -29.75 8.76
N ARG A 21 30.17 -28.68 9.54
CA ARG A 21 29.64 -28.69 10.92
C ARG A 21 29.05 -27.33 11.28
N LEU A 22 28.04 -27.37 12.15
CA LEU A 22 27.39 -26.26 12.88
C LEU A 22 26.06 -25.76 12.30
N GLU A 23 25.12 -26.68 12.06
CA GLU A 23 23.72 -26.38 12.39
C GLU A 23 23.53 -26.80 13.85
N GLU A 24 23.55 -25.82 14.76
CA GLU A 24 23.38 -26.04 16.19
C GLU A 24 22.17 -25.24 16.66
N ILE A 25 21.17 -25.97 17.15
CA ILE A 25 19.95 -25.40 17.72
C ILE A 25 19.95 -25.77 19.19
N ASP A 26 20.09 -24.77 20.06
CA ASP A 26 20.04 -24.91 21.51
C ASP A 26 18.79 -24.21 22.03
N ILE A 27 17.99 -24.93 22.82
CA ILE A 27 16.71 -24.45 23.34
C ILE A 27 16.78 -24.53 24.86
N HIS A 28 16.75 -23.38 25.51
CA HIS A 28 16.84 -23.29 26.96
C HIS A 28 15.78 -22.34 27.52
N GLN A 29 14.92 -22.82 28.43
CA GLN A 29 13.96 -22.01 29.22
C GLN A 29 13.19 -20.96 28.38
N GLY A 30 12.61 -21.37 27.24
CA GLY A 30 11.84 -20.47 26.38
C GLY A 30 12.68 -19.53 25.50
N CYS A 31 14.00 -19.68 25.47
CA CYS A 31 14.90 -19.04 24.53
C CYS A 31 15.43 -20.07 23.52
N ALA A 32 15.28 -19.80 22.23
CA ALA A 32 15.89 -20.56 21.15
C ALA A 32 17.11 -19.82 20.61
N ARG A 33 18.26 -20.47 20.66
CA ARG A 33 19.50 -20.03 20.04
C ARG A 33 19.77 -20.94 18.86
N MET A 34 19.74 -20.39 17.67
CA MET A 34 19.91 -21.12 16.42
C MET A 34 21.09 -20.53 15.64
N ARG A 35 22.05 -21.38 15.29
CA ARG A 35 23.17 -21.03 14.40
C ARG A 35 23.00 -21.74 13.07
N VAL A 36 22.87 -20.98 11.98
CA VAL A 36 22.71 -21.51 10.62
C VAL A 36 23.73 -20.82 9.71
N ALA A 37 24.66 -21.60 9.18
CA ALA A 37 25.84 -21.10 8.48
C ALA A 37 26.56 -20.04 9.33
N ASN A 38 26.61 -18.79 8.85
CA ASN A 38 27.27 -17.70 9.57
C ASN A 38 26.28 -16.85 10.41
N LEU A 39 24.98 -17.18 10.41
CA LEU A 39 23.95 -16.42 11.13
C LEU A 39 23.80 -16.93 12.56
N LEU A 40 23.65 -16.01 13.51
CA LEU A 40 23.19 -16.33 14.87
C LEU A 40 21.80 -15.71 15.09
N ILE A 41 20.83 -16.56 15.39
CA ILE A 41 19.44 -16.17 15.66
C ILE A 41 19.15 -16.48 17.12
N LEU A 42 18.75 -15.47 17.88
CA LEU A 42 18.26 -15.59 19.25
C LEU A 42 16.79 -15.21 19.27
N PHE A 43 15.96 -16.04 19.89
CA PHE A 43 14.54 -15.80 20.00
C PHE A 43 14.05 -16.16 21.40
N HIS A 44 13.25 -15.30 22.01
CA HIS A 44 12.62 -15.57 23.30
C HIS A 44 11.11 -15.71 23.13
N GLY A 45 10.59 -16.92 23.35
CA GLY A 45 9.22 -17.32 23.06
C GLY A 45 8.14 -16.63 23.87
N GLU A 46 8.42 -16.20 25.10
CA GLU A 46 7.43 -15.52 25.94
C GLU A 46 7.32 -14.02 25.65
N SER A 47 8.45 -13.36 25.40
CA SER A 47 8.48 -11.92 25.11
C SER A 47 8.38 -11.58 23.63
N LEU A 48 8.41 -12.59 22.74
CA LEU A 48 8.45 -12.46 21.28
C LEU A 48 9.59 -11.56 20.76
N ASN A 49 10.64 -11.37 21.57
CA ASN A 49 11.81 -10.61 21.21
C ASN A 49 12.82 -11.52 20.51
N GLY A 50 13.53 -10.99 19.52
CA GLY A 50 14.58 -11.72 18.83
C GLY A 50 15.70 -10.83 18.31
N LEU A 51 16.88 -11.40 18.20
CA LEU A 51 18.08 -10.79 17.66
C LEU A 51 18.63 -11.69 16.55
N VAL A 52 19.02 -11.10 15.43
CA VAL A 52 19.72 -11.81 14.36
C VAL A 52 21.04 -11.09 14.11
N GLU A 53 22.15 -11.79 14.34
CA GLU A 53 23.49 -11.29 14.01
C GLU A 53 23.90 -11.81 12.64
N LEU A 54 24.27 -10.88 11.75
CA LEU A 54 24.84 -11.15 10.45
C LEU A 54 26.34 -10.78 10.49
N PRO A 55 27.27 -11.68 10.12
CA PRO A 55 28.68 -11.34 10.09
C PRO A 55 29.00 -10.52 8.85
N ALA A 56 29.52 -9.31 9.09
CA ALA A 56 30.13 -8.35 8.17
C ALA A 56 29.40 -8.07 6.84
N ASP A 57 29.01 -6.81 6.67
CA ASP A 57 28.18 -6.26 5.60
C ASP A 57 28.62 -6.60 4.16
N PRO A 58 27.79 -7.28 3.35
CA PRO A 58 27.84 -7.18 1.89
C PRO A 58 27.35 -5.81 1.38
N PHE A 59 26.83 -4.95 2.28
CA PHE A 59 26.09 -3.73 1.99
C PHE A 59 26.84 -2.42 2.33
N ALA A 60 28.11 -2.49 2.75
CA ALA A 60 28.92 -1.31 3.07
C ALA A 60 29.10 -0.32 1.88
N ALA A 61 28.75 -0.72 0.65
CA ALA A 61 28.76 0.15 -0.51
C ALA A 61 27.53 1.10 -0.62
N LEU A 62 26.50 0.95 0.22
CA LEU A 62 25.25 1.73 0.12
C LEU A 62 25.12 2.91 1.10
N THR A 63 26.06 3.07 2.03
CA THR A 63 25.98 4.11 3.08
C THR A 63 26.79 5.36 2.77
N ASN A 64 27.57 5.39 1.69
CA ASN A 64 28.37 6.56 1.29
C ASN A 64 27.94 7.13 -0.07
N ALA A 65 26.72 7.67 -0.17
CA ALA A 65 26.34 8.53 -1.29
C ALA A 65 26.20 9.96 -0.78
N ALA A 66 27.26 10.73 -1.02
CA ALA A 66 27.41 12.13 -0.67
C ALA A 66 26.28 13.01 -1.22
N ILE A 67 25.82 13.92 -0.37
CA ILE A 67 25.05 15.10 -0.75
C ILE A 67 25.91 15.93 -1.70
N THR A 68 25.57 15.91 -2.99
CA THR A 68 26.12 16.85 -3.97
C THR A 68 24.98 17.58 -4.66
N THR A 69 25.00 18.89 -4.46
CA THR A 69 24.09 19.89 -5.01
C THR A 69 24.45 20.16 -6.47
N GLY A 70 23.54 19.85 -7.41
CA GLY A 70 23.63 20.37 -8.79
C GLY A 70 22.97 19.52 -9.88
N ARG A 71 21.90 20.07 -10.48
CA ARG A 71 21.18 19.64 -11.70
C ARG A 71 20.46 18.27 -11.64
N SER A 72 19.13 18.39 -11.59
CA SER A 72 18.16 17.40 -11.09
C SER A 72 17.86 16.23 -12.03
N THR A 73 18.76 15.27 -12.17
CA THR A 73 18.36 13.89 -12.49
C THR A 73 18.18 13.13 -11.19
N SER A 74 16.96 12.66 -10.90
CA SER A 74 16.70 11.88 -9.69
C SER A 74 17.56 10.60 -9.74
N SER A 75 18.52 10.47 -8.83
CA SER A 75 19.33 9.26 -8.69
C SER A 75 18.54 8.09 -8.07
N VAL A 76 17.30 8.35 -7.64
CA VAL A 76 16.41 7.40 -7.00
C VAL A 76 15.10 7.23 -7.77
N CYS A 77 14.54 6.02 -7.68
CA CYS A 77 13.26 5.68 -8.27
C CYS A 77 12.14 6.49 -7.62
N ARG A 78 11.30 7.11 -8.44
CA ARG A 78 10.12 7.89 -8.03
C ARG A 78 9.22 7.18 -7.02
N PHE A 79 9.09 5.85 -7.11
CA PHE A 79 8.11 5.09 -6.31
C PHE A 79 8.75 4.34 -5.14
N CYS A 80 9.78 3.53 -5.39
CA CYS A 80 10.37 2.71 -4.32
C CYS A 80 11.53 3.40 -3.58
N GLY A 81 12.08 4.50 -4.12
CA GLY A 81 13.22 5.20 -3.54
C GLY A 81 14.57 4.50 -3.71
N ASN A 82 14.63 3.34 -4.39
CA ASN A 82 15.90 2.66 -4.66
C ASN A 82 16.73 3.42 -5.69
N ALA A 83 18.05 3.33 -5.60
CA ALA A 83 18.96 3.91 -6.58
C ALA A 83 18.67 3.40 -8.00
N LEU A 84 18.78 4.30 -8.98
CA LEU A 84 18.55 3.99 -10.39
C LEU A 84 19.88 3.72 -11.11
N ASP A 85 19.88 2.66 -11.91
CA ASP A 85 20.93 2.42 -12.89
C ASP A 85 21.03 3.59 -13.88
N PRO A 86 22.20 3.87 -14.48
CA PRO A 86 22.39 5.00 -15.40
C PRO A 86 21.35 5.10 -16.52
N HIS A 87 20.89 3.96 -17.04
CA HIS A 87 19.84 3.91 -18.06
C HIS A 87 18.47 4.38 -17.55
N ASN A 88 18.14 4.05 -16.30
CA ASN A 88 16.86 4.34 -15.69
C ASN A 88 16.79 5.75 -15.06
N GLN A 89 17.94 6.43 -14.89
CA GLN A 89 17.99 7.80 -14.36
C GLN A 89 17.26 8.82 -15.24
N LEU A 90 17.26 8.62 -16.56
CA LEU A 90 16.50 9.45 -17.51
C LEU A 90 14.99 9.26 -17.37
N VAL A 91 14.55 8.03 -17.07
CA VAL A 91 13.14 7.68 -16.90
C VAL A 91 12.63 8.03 -15.50
N GLY A 92 13.52 8.00 -14.49
CA GLY A 92 13.19 8.24 -13.08
C GLY A 92 12.44 7.08 -12.40
N VAL A 93 12.36 5.91 -13.04
CA VAL A 93 11.63 4.73 -12.56
C VAL A 93 12.50 3.49 -12.76
N CYS A 94 12.60 2.64 -11.73
CA CYS A 94 13.37 1.40 -11.81
C CYS A 94 12.64 0.30 -12.57
N SER A 95 13.36 -0.75 -12.98
CA SER A 95 12.82 -1.90 -13.70
C SER A 95 11.90 -2.82 -12.88
N HIS A 96 11.57 -2.46 -11.63
CA HIS A 96 10.67 -3.28 -10.80
C HIS A 96 9.24 -3.27 -11.38
N PRO A 97 8.58 -4.43 -11.56
CA PRO A 97 7.27 -4.51 -12.21
C PRO A 97 6.21 -3.58 -11.63
N ASP A 98 6.11 -3.47 -10.29
CA ASP A 98 5.18 -2.53 -9.65
C ASP A 98 5.47 -1.07 -10.03
N CYS A 99 6.73 -0.67 -10.09
CA CYS A 99 7.13 0.71 -10.41
C CYS A 99 6.80 1.05 -11.88
N VAL A 100 6.99 0.09 -12.78
CA VAL A 100 6.61 0.21 -14.19
C VAL A 100 5.09 0.29 -14.36
N ARG A 101 4.32 -0.51 -13.60
CA ARG A 101 2.85 -0.41 -13.61
C ARG A 101 2.36 0.93 -13.08
N TYR A 102 3.02 1.44 -12.05
CA TYR A 102 2.72 2.74 -11.48
C TYR A 102 3.02 3.87 -12.45
N SER A 103 4.13 3.83 -13.18
CA SER A 103 4.45 4.88 -14.15
C SER A 103 3.40 4.98 -15.27
N ALA A 104 2.79 3.86 -15.68
CA ALA A 104 1.75 3.84 -16.72
C ALA A 104 0.45 4.59 -16.33
N THR A 105 0.16 4.73 -15.04
CA THR A 105 -1.07 5.37 -14.55
C THR A 105 -0.79 6.64 -13.75
N ALA A 106 0.47 6.97 -13.49
CA ALA A 106 0.86 8.16 -12.75
C ALA A 106 0.70 9.44 -13.56
N CYS A 107 0.37 10.54 -12.89
CA CYS A 107 0.48 11.86 -13.49
C CYS A 107 1.95 12.14 -13.89
N CYS A 108 2.16 12.68 -15.09
CA CYS A 108 3.49 13.05 -15.60
C CYS A 108 3.88 14.51 -15.32
N ARG A 109 3.01 15.29 -14.67
CA ARG A 109 3.27 16.71 -14.38
C ARG A 109 4.20 16.87 -13.18
N THR A 110 5.04 17.89 -13.25
CA THR A 110 5.85 18.39 -12.13
C THR A 110 5.13 19.57 -11.48
N LEU A 111 5.03 19.56 -10.15
CA LEU A 111 4.38 20.60 -9.36
C LEU A 111 5.27 21.86 -9.23
N PRO A 112 4.72 23.03 -8.85
CA PRO A 112 5.50 24.26 -8.69
C PRO A 112 6.67 24.16 -7.70
N CYS A 113 6.57 23.28 -6.71
CA CYS A 113 7.65 22.99 -5.75
C CYS A 113 8.79 22.13 -6.33
N GLY A 114 8.72 21.72 -7.60
CA GLY A 114 9.73 20.89 -8.27
C GLY A 114 9.54 19.39 -8.12
N HIS A 115 8.59 18.93 -7.30
CA HIS A 115 8.30 17.51 -7.10
C HIS A 115 7.34 16.94 -8.15
N PRO A 116 7.49 15.65 -8.53
CA PRO A 116 6.52 14.99 -9.40
C PRO A 116 5.15 14.90 -8.72
N CYS A 117 4.07 15.09 -9.47
CA CYS A 117 2.71 14.95 -8.98
C CYS A 117 2.46 13.53 -8.44
N GLY A 118 1.80 13.41 -7.30
CA GLY A 118 1.43 12.11 -6.71
C GLY A 118 0.14 11.50 -7.27
N GLY A 119 -0.57 12.20 -8.16
CA GLY A 119 -1.87 11.79 -8.70
C GLY A 119 -1.79 10.80 -9.86
N ILE A 120 -2.94 10.55 -10.49
CA ILE A 120 -3.06 9.68 -11.68
C ILE A 120 -3.06 10.49 -12.98
N ALA A 121 -2.78 9.82 -14.10
CA ALA A 121 -2.84 10.41 -15.43
C ALA A 121 -4.28 10.82 -15.77
N GLY A 122 -4.44 11.93 -16.49
CA GLY A 122 -5.74 12.42 -16.95
C GLY A 122 -6.53 13.28 -15.94
N GLU A 123 -6.02 13.48 -14.71
CA GLU A 123 -6.66 14.39 -13.76
C GLU A 123 -6.58 15.85 -14.23
N LYS A 124 -7.70 16.58 -14.11
CA LYS A 124 -7.75 18.02 -14.43
C LYS A 124 -6.87 18.80 -13.46
N GLN A 125 -7.06 18.55 -12.16
CA GLN A 125 -6.32 19.19 -11.07
C GLN A 125 -5.34 18.19 -10.45
N CYS A 126 -4.08 18.60 -10.30
CA CYS A 126 -3.08 17.79 -9.62
C CYS A 126 -3.30 17.81 -8.11
N LEU A 127 -2.94 16.71 -7.45
CA LEU A 127 -2.89 16.65 -6.00
C LEU A 127 -1.87 17.64 -5.42
N PRO A 128 -2.09 18.13 -4.19
CA PRO A 128 -1.05 18.78 -3.41
C PRO A 128 0.21 17.91 -3.31
N CYS A 129 1.37 18.55 -3.16
CA CYS A 129 2.63 17.82 -3.12
C CYS A 129 2.71 16.89 -1.90
N LEU A 130 2.70 15.57 -2.14
CA LEU A 130 2.79 14.56 -1.10
C LEU A 130 4.18 14.47 -0.46
N ILE A 131 5.21 15.05 -1.09
CA ILE A 131 6.57 15.08 -0.56
C ILE A 131 6.73 16.28 0.39
N CYS A 132 6.37 17.49 -0.05
CA CYS A 132 6.43 18.68 0.82
C CYS A 132 5.50 18.56 2.04
N ALA A 133 4.32 17.93 1.87
CA ALA A 133 3.41 17.69 3.00
C ALA A 133 4.04 16.82 4.10
N SER A 134 5.02 15.98 3.76
CA SER A 134 5.70 15.11 4.72
C SER A 134 6.78 15.83 5.55
N GLU A 135 7.24 17.00 5.11
CA GLU A 135 8.33 17.76 5.75
C GLU A 135 7.80 18.83 6.73
N GLY A 136 6.53 19.24 6.60
CA GLY A 136 5.97 20.39 7.32
C GLY A 136 5.08 20.11 8.54
N MET A 137 4.61 18.88 8.77
CA MET A 137 3.63 18.59 9.84
C MET A 137 3.83 17.20 10.49
N GLU A 138 4.38 17.18 11.71
CA GLU A 138 4.56 16.00 12.56
C GLU A 138 3.25 15.19 12.78
N GLN A 139 2.10 15.86 12.86
CA GLN A 139 0.79 15.25 13.11
C GLN A 139 0.16 14.56 11.88
N LEU A 140 0.65 14.81 10.66
CA LEU A 140 0.12 14.19 9.44
C LEU A 140 0.80 12.86 9.08
N LYS A 141 1.83 12.40 9.81
CA LYS A 141 2.56 11.16 9.48
C LYS A 141 1.68 9.91 9.37
N MET A 142 0.59 9.82 10.14
CA MET A 142 -0.36 8.69 10.07
C MET A 142 -1.27 8.74 8.83
N VAL A 143 -1.57 9.93 8.28
CA VAL A 143 -2.31 10.06 7.01
C VAL A 143 -1.40 9.92 5.77
N MET A 144 -0.09 9.80 5.97
CA MET A 144 0.88 9.63 4.88
C MET A 144 1.07 8.17 4.45
N MET A 145 0.43 7.20 5.11
CA MET A 145 0.42 5.80 4.71
C MET A 145 -0.94 5.42 4.12
N CYS A 146 -0.94 4.61 3.07
CA CYS A 146 -2.18 4.08 2.53
C CYS A 146 -2.76 3.01 3.46
N VAL A 147 -3.93 3.28 4.03
CA VAL A 147 -4.64 2.38 4.96
C VAL A 147 -5.26 1.13 4.31
N VAL A 148 -5.00 0.91 3.02
CA VAL A 148 -5.42 -0.33 2.34
C VAL A 148 -4.26 -1.31 2.26
N CYS A 149 -3.04 -0.83 1.96
CA CYS A 149 -1.88 -1.70 1.87
C CYS A 149 -1.10 -1.80 3.19
N PHE A 150 -1.14 -0.76 4.03
CA PHE A 150 -0.35 -0.63 5.26
C PHE A 150 1.17 -0.84 5.07
N THR A 151 1.66 -0.83 3.83
CA THR A 151 3.06 -1.15 3.51
C THR A 151 3.86 0.06 3.09
N ASP A 152 3.26 0.96 2.30
CA ASP A 152 3.99 2.05 1.68
C ASP A 152 3.31 3.40 1.94
N ARG A 153 4.12 4.46 1.92
CA ARG A 153 3.65 5.85 1.98
C ARG A 153 2.82 6.20 0.74
N LEU A 154 1.94 7.19 0.85
CA LEU A 154 1.14 7.69 -0.26
C LEU A 154 2.02 8.12 -1.44
N CYS A 155 3.15 8.79 -1.21
CA CYS A 155 4.08 9.19 -2.27
C CYS A 155 4.75 8.03 -3.03
N ALA A 156 4.70 6.79 -2.53
CA ALA A 156 5.36 5.63 -3.13
C ALA A 156 4.55 4.95 -4.26
N ALA A 157 3.36 5.46 -4.59
CA ALA A 157 2.56 5.03 -5.73
C ALA A 157 1.55 6.12 -6.14
N PRO A 158 0.95 6.06 -7.33
CA PRO A 158 -0.10 6.99 -7.73
C PRO A 158 -1.28 6.94 -6.77
N CYS A 159 -1.73 8.10 -6.34
CA CYS A 159 -2.82 8.32 -5.40
C CYS A 159 -4.04 8.93 -6.08
N VAL A 160 -5.19 8.72 -5.46
CA VAL A 160 -6.44 9.41 -5.77
C VAL A 160 -6.97 10.05 -4.51
N GLN A 161 -7.51 11.27 -4.64
CA GLN A 161 -8.29 11.90 -3.59
C GLN A 161 -9.76 11.54 -3.82
N LEU A 162 -10.35 10.80 -2.90
CA LEU A 162 -11.76 10.43 -3.00
C LEU A 162 -12.65 11.67 -2.84
N GLY A 163 -13.91 11.58 -3.27
CA GLY A 163 -14.90 12.64 -3.07
C GLY A 163 -15.11 13.05 -1.61
N CYS A 164 -14.79 12.17 -0.65
CA CYS A 164 -14.78 12.48 0.79
C CYS A 164 -13.49 13.17 1.29
N GLY A 165 -12.54 13.47 0.40
CA GLY A 165 -11.27 14.16 0.70
C GLY A 165 -10.10 13.26 1.08
N HIS A 166 -10.33 11.97 1.39
CA HIS A 166 -9.28 11.04 1.80
C HIS A 166 -8.40 10.58 0.62
N LEU A 167 -7.09 10.45 0.88
CA LEU A 167 -6.09 10.01 -0.08
C LEU A 167 -5.77 8.52 0.10
N LEU A 168 -5.77 7.77 -1.01
CA LEU A 168 -5.41 6.36 -1.05
C LEU A 168 -4.62 6.07 -2.33
N HIS A 169 -3.83 4.98 -2.35
CA HIS A 169 -3.21 4.53 -3.60
C HIS A 169 -4.28 4.07 -4.59
N TYR A 170 -4.19 4.54 -5.83
CA TYR A 170 -5.11 4.19 -6.92
C TYR A 170 -5.29 2.68 -7.07
N HIS A 171 -4.18 1.95 -7.18
CA HIS A 171 -4.20 0.50 -7.35
C HIS A 171 -4.76 -0.25 -6.14
N CYS A 172 -4.61 0.31 -4.94
CA CYS A 172 -5.17 -0.31 -3.74
C CYS A 172 -6.69 -0.18 -3.73
N VAL A 173 -7.23 0.99 -4.09
CA VAL A 173 -8.68 1.18 -4.19
C VAL A 173 -9.27 0.29 -5.28
N ARG A 174 -8.63 0.24 -6.46
CA ARG A 174 -9.05 -0.68 -7.54
C ARG A 174 -9.07 -2.13 -7.10
N ALA A 175 -8.01 -2.60 -6.45
CA ALA A 175 -7.95 -3.98 -5.98
C ALA A 175 -9.05 -4.32 -4.97
N VAL A 176 -9.47 -3.36 -4.11
CA VAL A 176 -10.61 -3.54 -3.21
C VAL A 176 -11.92 -3.65 -3.99
N LEU A 177 -12.14 -2.76 -4.97
CA LEU A 177 -13.34 -2.77 -5.81
C LEU A 177 -13.44 -4.03 -6.69
N GLU A 178 -12.33 -4.48 -7.26
CA GLU A 178 -12.23 -5.69 -8.09
C GLU A 178 -12.48 -6.97 -7.29
N LYS A 179 -11.99 -7.06 -6.05
CA LYS A 179 -12.20 -8.21 -5.15
C LYS A 179 -13.62 -8.30 -4.59
N ARG A 180 -14.36 -7.19 -4.55
CA ARG A 180 -15.75 -7.11 -4.08
C ARG A 180 -15.90 -7.52 -2.61
N TRP A 181 -16.89 -8.38 -2.30
CA TRP A 181 -17.21 -8.84 -0.95
C TRP A 181 -16.67 -10.25 -0.70
N PRO A 182 -16.35 -10.58 0.57
CA PRO A 182 -15.97 -11.94 0.95
C PRO A 182 -17.20 -12.85 1.03
N GLY A 183 -17.05 -14.08 0.54
CA GLY A 183 -18.05 -15.12 0.68
C GLY A 183 -19.28 -14.96 -0.22
N PRO A 184 -20.32 -15.80 -0.02
CA PRO A 184 -21.45 -15.89 -0.93
C PRO A 184 -22.48 -14.76 -0.77
N ARG A 185 -22.55 -14.11 0.41
CA ARG A 185 -23.51 -13.04 0.68
C ARG A 185 -23.01 -11.73 0.11
N ILE A 186 -23.81 -11.12 -0.78
CA ILE A 186 -23.51 -9.81 -1.36
C ILE A 186 -23.54 -8.73 -0.29
N GLN A 187 -22.45 -7.98 -0.19
CA GLN A 187 -22.29 -6.83 0.71
C GLN A 187 -21.64 -5.68 -0.04
N PHE A 188 -22.00 -4.44 0.28
CA PHE A 188 -21.50 -3.25 -0.45
C PHE A 188 -20.55 -2.37 0.38
N ARG A 189 -20.15 -2.81 1.59
CA ARG A 189 -19.26 -2.02 2.47
C ARG A 189 -17.88 -1.76 1.85
N PHE A 190 -17.39 -2.67 1.00
CA PHE A 190 -16.11 -2.51 0.30
C PHE A 190 -16.10 -1.32 -0.68
N MET A 191 -17.27 -0.79 -1.06
CA MET A 191 -17.41 0.42 -1.88
C MET A 191 -17.33 1.71 -1.06
N ASN A 192 -17.12 1.63 0.26
CA ASN A 192 -17.00 2.78 1.13
C ASN A 192 -15.54 3.07 1.46
N CYS A 193 -15.24 4.33 1.73
CA CYS A 193 -13.93 4.77 2.17
C CYS A 193 -13.56 4.07 3.51
N PRO A 194 -12.37 3.44 3.62
CA PRO A 194 -11.95 2.75 4.84
C PRO A 194 -11.75 3.68 6.04
N LEU A 195 -11.68 4.99 5.84
CA LEU A 195 -11.44 5.99 6.89
C LEU A 195 -12.74 6.58 7.45
N CYS A 196 -13.69 6.95 6.60
CA CYS A 196 -14.92 7.63 7.03
C CYS A 196 -16.22 6.90 6.65
N ASN A 197 -16.14 5.74 6.01
CA ASN A 197 -17.29 4.93 5.59
C ASN A 197 -18.26 5.63 4.59
N ILE A 198 -17.86 6.76 4.01
CA ILE A 198 -18.60 7.44 2.92
C ILE A 198 -18.36 6.67 1.61
N PRO A 199 -19.36 6.51 0.71
CA PRO A 199 -19.18 5.88 -0.59
C PRO A 199 -18.00 6.46 -1.39
N ILE A 200 -17.20 5.57 -1.97
CA ILE A 200 -16.07 5.93 -2.82
C ILE A 200 -16.61 6.59 -4.10
N SER A 201 -16.09 7.77 -4.41
CA SER A 201 -16.38 8.50 -5.63
C SER A 201 -15.09 9.09 -6.19
N HIS A 202 -14.78 8.75 -7.44
CA HIS A 202 -13.64 9.30 -8.18
C HIS A 202 -13.79 9.00 -9.69
N PRO A 203 -13.61 9.97 -10.60
CA PRO A 203 -13.77 9.75 -12.04
C PRO A 203 -12.88 8.64 -12.61
N GLY A 204 -11.64 8.53 -12.14
CA GLY A 204 -10.71 7.47 -12.55
C GLY A 204 -11.05 6.06 -12.06
N LEU A 205 -12.15 5.89 -11.31
CA LEU A 205 -12.65 4.60 -10.83
C LEU A 205 -14.05 4.26 -11.38
N ALA A 206 -14.60 5.11 -12.26
CA ALA A 206 -15.96 4.97 -12.78
C ALA A 206 -16.18 3.62 -13.48
N ASP A 207 -15.16 3.12 -14.19
CA ASP A 207 -15.18 1.83 -14.86
C ASP A 207 -15.49 0.64 -13.93
N LEU A 208 -15.09 0.73 -12.66
CA LEU A 208 -15.41 -0.26 -11.63
C LEU A 208 -16.65 0.12 -10.82
N LEU A 209 -16.87 1.41 -10.55
CA LEU A 209 -17.97 1.87 -9.70
C LEU A 209 -19.33 1.74 -10.37
N ASP A 210 -19.45 2.09 -11.66
CA ASP A 210 -20.72 2.07 -12.39
C ASP A 210 -21.39 0.69 -12.39
N PRO A 211 -20.71 -0.42 -12.76
CA PRO A 211 -21.33 -1.75 -12.70
C PRO A 211 -21.66 -2.19 -11.26
N LEU A 212 -20.88 -1.76 -10.26
CA LEU A 212 -21.16 -2.09 -8.86
C LEU A 212 -22.37 -1.32 -8.31
N LEU A 213 -22.54 -0.07 -8.72
CA LEU A 213 -23.72 0.73 -8.39
C LEU A 213 -24.98 0.16 -9.04
N ALA A 214 -24.89 -0.29 -10.30
CA ALA A 214 -25.98 -0.99 -10.98
C ALA A 214 -26.38 -2.27 -10.23
N LEU A 215 -25.40 -3.08 -9.82
CA LEU A 215 -25.65 -4.27 -9.01
C LEU A 215 -26.31 -3.93 -7.66
N LYS A 216 -25.85 -2.86 -7.00
CA LYS A 216 -26.44 -2.40 -5.73
C LYS A 216 -27.90 -2.01 -5.90
N ALA A 217 -28.24 -1.33 -6.99
CA ALA A 217 -29.61 -0.96 -7.31
C ALA A 217 -30.49 -2.20 -7.59
N ASP A 218 -29.99 -3.17 -8.35
CA ASP A 218 -30.70 -4.43 -8.64
C ASP A 218 -30.97 -5.25 -7.37
N VAL A 219 -29.96 -5.40 -6.50
CA VAL A 219 -30.11 -6.10 -5.22
C VAL A 219 -31.12 -5.38 -4.32
N ALA A 220 -31.07 -4.06 -4.24
CA ALA A 220 -32.04 -3.28 -3.46
C ALA A 220 -33.47 -3.43 -3.99
N ALA A 221 -33.66 -3.38 -5.31
CA ALA A 221 -34.96 -3.58 -5.94
C ALA A 221 -35.54 -4.97 -5.63
N LYS A 222 -34.74 -6.03 -5.77
CA LYS A 222 -35.15 -7.42 -5.46
C LYS A 222 -35.44 -7.62 -3.97
N ALA A 223 -34.64 -7.02 -3.10
CA ALA A 223 -34.86 -7.07 -1.66
C ALA A 223 -36.18 -6.38 -1.26
N ASN A 224 -36.48 -5.22 -1.84
CA ASN A 224 -37.74 -4.50 -1.61
C ASN A 224 -38.94 -5.31 -2.12
N MET A 225 -38.88 -5.86 -3.35
CA MET A 225 -39.94 -6.73 -3.87
C MET A 225 -40.21 -7.93 -2.94
N ARG A 226 -39.15 -8.53 -2.40
CA ARG A 226 -39.29 -9.65 -1.46
C ARG A 226 -39.90 -9.22 -0.14
N LEU A 227 -39.49 -8.06 0.39
CA LEU A 227 -40.02 -7.49 1.62
C LEU A 227 -41.53 -7.20 1.52
N GLU A 228 -41.98 -6.70 0.37
CA GLU A 228 -43.40 -6.48 0.05
C GLU A 228 -44.17 -7.80 -0.02
N PHE A 229 -43.63 -8.80 -0.75
CA PHE A 229 -44.23 -10.12 -0.89
C PHE A 229 -44.40 -10.85 0.46
N ASP A 230 -43.39 -10.75 1.34
CA ASP A 230 -43.42 -11.34 2.67
C ASP A 230 -44.32 -10.54 3.65
N GLY A 231 -44.92 -9.42 3.24
CA GLY A 231 -45.84 -8.61 4.06
C GLY A 231 -45.16 -7.84 5.19
N LEU A 232 -43.85 -7.58 5.09
CA LEU A 232 -43.03 -7.05 6.20
C LEU A 232 -42.90 -5.52 6.20
N LEU A 233 -43.58 -4.80 5.30
CA LEU A 233 -43.51 -3.33 5.23
C LEU A 233 -43.98 -2.64 6.51
N GLY A 234 -44.95 -3.23 7.23
CA GLY A 234 -45.50 -2.67 8.46
C GLY A 234 -44.71 -3.00 9.73
N CYS A 235 -43.54 -3.65 9.62
CA CYS A 235 -42.80 -4.07 10.82
C CYS A 235 -42.25 -2.87 11.61
N THR A 236 -42.10 -3.06 12.92
CA THR A 236 -41.64 -2.00 13.85
C THR A 236 -40.25 -1.48 13.49
N ALA A 237 -39.40 -2.31 12.88
CA ALA A 237 -38.07 -1.90 12.44
C ALA A 237 -38.07 -0.83 11.32
N LEU A 238 -39.18 -0.69 10.58
CA LEU A 238 -39.34 0.30 9.51
C LEU A 238 -40.21 1.49 9.91
N THR A 239 -41.12 1.29 10.86
CA THR A 239 -42.17 2.26 11.21
C THR A 239 -41.90 3.01 12.52
N ASP A 240 -40.99 2.55 13.37
CA ASP A 240 -40.64 3.20 14.63
C ASP A 240 -39.66 4.37 14.42
N PRO A 241 -40.09 5.63 14.65
CA PRO A 241 -39.23 6.80 14.48
C PRO A 241 -38.14 6.93 15.56
N GLN A 242 -38.18 6.18 16.66
CA GLN A 242 -37.14 6.24 17.71
C GLN A 242 -35.89 5.39 17.41
N ARG A 243 -35.87 4.67 16.28
CA ARG A 243 -34.78 3.76 15.88
C ARG A 243 -33.80 4.38 14.85
N TYR A 244 -34.02 5.62 14.43
CA TYR A 244 -33.16 6.37 13.49
C TYR A 244 -32.41 7.51 14.16
#